data_AF-A0A8R1I6U9-F1
#
_entry.id   AF-A0A8R1I6U9-F1
#
_cell.length_a   1.000
_cell.length_b   1.000
_cell.length_c   1.000
_cell.angle_alpha   90.00
_cell.angle_beta   90.00
_cell.angle_gamma   90.00
#
_symmetry.space_group_name_H-M   'P 1'
#
loop_
_entity.id
_entity.type
_entity.pdbx_description
1 polymer ?
#
loop_
_entity_poly.entity_id
_entity_poly.type
_entity_poly.pdbx_seq_one_letter_code
_entity_poly.pdbx_strand_id
1 'polypeptide(L)'
;MPEEERFATSIFLPFCNIRSPPHKIARSPQHQRPLLANPMAANRRQAVPHRAQQRVYRQSQIRYAPGAGGESEISCCVKYSVFSFNVIFFLLGFGLLLFGVWAQIEKNTFVNLLSKASKLYLDPTWPLLIVGFLTFIIGFSGCVGSLRENTSFLTFYSTLLGLLLIAEFSAGMFAYACRDQLDNYIRNLLNDVVVGYRDDPDLQTLIDSMQETWMCCGINGADDWDKNTYFSIEARDVASPEAGGVPFSCCTNSSQLEFKNFFCGHGVRLKAENHMAAHLAAHRAMAQTAAIYTEGCLPKLQLWLNNNMLLVAVSMVIIAIIQVWTANMAQYDYSPKYGLENYSIFLPFEKSFDARRSTEWMQNHWYQSITASAVYVAIIFTGRKIMERYKPFQLDTPLFIWNSILAVFSILGFLRVTPEFIWSIFGADNSFKYSICHASYAQGVTGFWTEKFALSKLFELVDTVFIVLRKRPLIFLHWYHHVTVMVYTWHAYKDHTASGRWFIWMNYGVHALMYSYYALRSLKFRLPKQLAMLVTTLQLAQMVMGVLIGLTVYYVKASGEYCQQTWDNLGLCFGVYFTYFLLFANFFYHAYVKKNNRYTEVKKKREEASSQTVCSHNG
;
A
#
# COMPACT_ATOMS: atom_id res chain seq x y z
N MET A 1 5.55 54.00 18.04
CA MET A 1 6.60 52.97 17.89
C MET A 1 6.96 52.44 19.27
N PRO A 2 7.20 51.14 19.42
CA PRO A 2 6.63 49.99 18.69
C PRO A 2 5.99 48.98 19.69
N GLU A 3 4.98 48.17 19.42
CA GLU A 3 4.64 47.22 18.33
C GLU A 3 5.42 45.87 18.32
N GLU A 4 6.34 45.63 19.25
CA GLU A 4 7.07 44.34 19.33
C GLU A 4 6.71 43.42 20.51
N GLU A 5 6.05 43.89 21.58
CA GLU A 5 5.81 43.03 22.76
C GLU A 5 4.51 42.21 22.76
N ARG A 6 3.63 42.36 21.74
CA ARG A 6 2.33 41.67 21.73
C ARG A 6 2.39 40.23 21.18
N PHE A 7 3.55 39.74 20.76
CA PHE A 7 3.71 38.40 20.16
C PHE A 7 4.19 37.32 21.14
N ALA A 8 4.68 37.67 22.34
CA ALA A 8 5.35 36.72 23.23
C ALA A 8 4.48 36.14 24.37
N THR A 9 3.30 36.70 24.66
CA THR A 9 2.55 36.39 25.90
C THR A 9 1.28 35.56 25.71
N SER A 10 1.05 34.94 24.54
CA SER A 10 -0.14 34.10 24.30
C SER A 10 0.13 32.58 24.32
N ILE A 11 1.29 32.14 24.80
CA ILE A 11 1.69 30.71 24.73
C ILE A 11 1.43 29.92 26.03
N PHE A 12 1.07 30.55 27.16
CA PHE A 12 0.88 29.80 28.42
C PHE A 12 -0.39 30.19 29.20
N LEU A 13 -1.52 29.51 28.87
CA LEU A 13 -2.76 29.28 29.67
C LEU A 13 -3.53 30.55 30.16
N PRO A 14 -4.85 30.54 30.51
CA PRO A 14 -5.54 29.49 31.27
C PRO A 14 -7.04 29.22 30.97
N PHE A 15 -7.53 28.11 31.54
CA PHE A 15 -8.84 27.85 32.17
C PHE A 15 -10.15 28.34 31.52
N CYS A 16 -10.97 27.33 31.21
CA CYS A 16 -12.42 27.34 31.05
C CYS A 16 -13.12 28.12 32.19
N ASN A 17 -13.94 29.11 31.85
CA ASN A 17 -14.88 29.71 32.80
C ASN A 17 -16.29 29.69 32.20
N ILE A 18 -17.14 28.86 32.80
CA ILE A 18 -18.55 28.64 32.45
C ILE A 18 -19.35 29.86 32.92
N ARG A 19 -20.00 30.56 31.99
CA ARG A 19 -21.12 31.45 32.31
C ARG A 19 -22.17 31.43 31.20
N SER A 20 -23.22 30.64 31.44
CA SER A 20 -24.45 30.62 30.66
C SER A 20 -25.25 31.92 30.84
N PRO A 21 -25.75 32.57 29.77
CA PRO A 21 -26.84 33.53 29.86
C PRO A 21 -28.22 32.86 29.64
N PRO A 22 -29.32 33.46 30.14
CA PRO A 22 -30.57 32.74 30.39
C PRO A 22 -31.45 32.57 29.15
N HIS A 23 -32.15 31.43 29.12
CA HIS A 23 -33.21 31.08 28.18
C HIS A 23 -34.33 32.14 28.12
N LYS A 24 -34.60 32.67 26.93
CA LYS A 24 -35.90 33.29 26.61
C LYS A 24 -36.83 32.20 26.06
N ILE A 25 -37.87 31.91 26.84
CA ILE A 25 -38.98 31.02 26.50
C ILE A 25 -39.87 31.75 25.48
N ALA A 26 -39.96 31.23 24.26
CA ALA A 26 -40.99 31.61 23.28
C ALA A 26 -42.06 30.50 23.20
N ARG A 27 -43.30 30.90 23.48
CA ARG A 27 -44.51 30.06 23.60
C ARG A 27 -44.90 29.40 22.28
N SER A 28 -45.38 28.16 22.36
CA SER A 28 -46.14 27.48 21.29
C SER A 28 -47.59 27.99 21.19
N PRO A 29 -48.22 27.98 20.01
CA PRO A 29 -49.67 27.94 19.90
C PRO A 29 -50.18 26.49 19.74
N GLN A 30 -51.22 26.17 20.50
CA GLN A 30 -51.97 24.91 20.47
C GLN A 30 -52.93 24.81 19.28
N HIS A 31 -53.20 23.54 18.92
CA HIS A 31 -54.45 22.96 18.43
C HIS A 31 -55.01 23.30 17.04
N GLN A 32 -55.10 22.26 16.20
CA GLN A 32 -56.38 21.79 15.60
C GLN A 32 -56.24 20.38 14.97
N ARG A 33 -57.00 19.41 15.49
CA ARG A 33 -57.61 18.27 14.77
C ARG A 33 -58.93 18.77 14.18
N PRO A 34 -59.55 18.20 13.10
CA PRO A 34 -59.94 16.77 12.96
C PRO A 34 -59.81 16.23 11.50
N LEU A 35 -59.93 14.93 11.17
CA LEU A 35 -61.18 14.16 11.04
C LEU A 35 -60.87 12.69 10.72
N LEU A 36 -61.73 11.81 11.24
CA LEU A 36 -61.82 10.37 10.98
C LEU A 36 -62.25 10.08 9.53
N ALA A 37 -61.64 9.07 8.91
CA ALA A 37 -62.23 8.36 7.77
C ALA A 37 -61.97 6.84 7.89
N ASN A 38 -63.05 6.09 7.70
CA ASN A 38 -63.22 4.64 7.86
C ASN A 38 -62.37 3.81 6.86
N PRO A 39 -61.96 2.56 7.18
CA PRO A 39 -61.24 1.70 6.27
C PRO A 39 -62.15 0.66 5.62
N MET A 40 -62.67 0.90 4.41
CA MET A 40 -63.16 -0.15 3.50
C MET A 40 -63.14 0.34 2.05
N ALA A 41 -62.14 -0.06 1.25
CA ALA A 41 -62.27 -0.29 -0.19
C ALA A 41 -60.98 -0.86 -0.80
N ALA A 42 -61.03 -2.17 -1.02
CA ALA A 42 -60.40 -2.97 -2.07
C ALA A 42 -59.46 -2.31 -3.09
N ASN A 43 -58.21 -2.78 -3.07
CA ASN A 43 -57.54 -3.50 -4.16
C ASN A 43 -57.78 -2.99 -5.61
N ARG A 44 -56.86 -2.15 -6.11
CA ARG A 44 -56.64 -1.96 -7.55
C ARG A 44 -55.15 -1.74 -7.81
N ARG A 45 -54.49 -2.71 -8.44
CA ARG A 45 -53.12 -2.57 -8.98
C ARG A 45 -53.12 -1.43 -10.00
N GLN A 46 -52.60 -0.26 -9.63
CA GLN A 46 -52.32 0.83 -10.56
C GLN A 46 -50.81 0.91 -10.79
N ALA A 47 -50.42 0.79 -12.06
CA ALA A 47 -49.07 1.08 -12.52
C ALA A 47 -48.70 2.52 -12.13
N VAL A 48 -47.54 2.68 -11.49
CA VAL A 48 -47.03 3.99 -11.07
C VAL A 48 -46.75 4.82 -12.32
N PRO A 49 -47.38 6.01 -12.50
CA PRO A 49 -47.18 6.81 -13.69
C PRO A 49 -45.79 7.47 -13.66
N HIS A 50 -45.14 7.55 -14.83
CA HIS A 50 -43.79 8.10 -15.09
C HIS A 50 -43.51 9.49 -14.48
N ARG A 51 -44.56 10.25 -14.12
CA ARG A 51 -44.49 11.55 -13.43
C ARG A 51 -44.22 11.45 -11.91
N ALA A 52 -44.54 10.34 -11.27
CA ALA A 52 -44.26 10.13 -9.84
C ALA A 52 -42.76 9.87 -9.58
N GLN A 53 -42.08 9.17 -10.50
CA GLN A 53 -40.63 8.98 -10.49
C GLN A 53 -39.87 10.31 -10.67
N GLN A 54 -40.39 11.22 -11.50
CA GLN A 54 -39.84 12.57 -11.66
C GLN A 54 -40.03 13.46 -10.42
N ARG A 55 -41.07 13.25 -9.60
CA ARG A 55 -41.25 14.00 -8.34
C ARG A 55 -40.26 13.58 -7.26
N VAL A 56 -39.94 12.29 -7.17
CA VAL A 56 -38.91 11.77 -6.26
C VAL A 56 -37.53 12.38 -6.61
N TYR A 57 -37.24 12.58 -7.90
CA TYR A 57 -36.02 13.24 -8.37
C TYR A 57 -36.03 14.77 -8.26
N ARG A 58 -37.20 15.40 -8.18
CA ARG A 58 -37.32 16.84 -7.88
C ARG A 58 -37.18 17.12 -6.38
N GLN A 59 -37.50 16.14 -5.54
CA GLN A 59 -37.41 16.23 -4.08
C GLN A 59 -36.00 15.93 -3.55
N SER A 60 -35.10 15.40 -4.41
CA SER A 60 -33.65 15.32 -4.14
C SER A 60 -32.88 16.62 -4.45
N GLN A 61 -33.56 17.68 -4.89
CA GLN A 61 -33.01 19.04 -4.82
C GLN A 61 -33.03 19.49 -3.35
N ILE A 62 -31.90 19.28 -2.69
CA ILE A 62 -31.60 19.72 -1.33
C ILE A 62 -31.96 21.20 -1.19
N ARG A 63 -32.89 21.51 -0.28
CA ARG A 63 -33.18 22.87 0.14
C ARG A 63 -31.98 23.35 0.96
N TYR A 64 -31.19 24.28 0.44
CA TYR A 64 -30.11 24.93 1.20
C TYR A 64 -30.73 25.68 2.39
N ALA A 65 -30.39 25.27 3.61
CA ALA A 65 -30.56 26.11 4.78
C ALA A 65 -29.40 27.12 4.79
N PRO A 66 -29.64 28.44 4.90
CA PRO A 66 -28.57 29.40 5.10
C PRO A 66 -27.97 29.18 6.49
N GLY A 67 -26.66 28.92 6.57
CA GLY A 67 -25.93 28.85 7.84
C GLY A 67 -25.90 30.21 8.51
N ALA A 68 -26.36 30.27 9.76
CA ALA A 68 -26.05 31.35 10.69
C ALA A 68 -24.64 31.08 11.27
N GLY A 69 -23.84 32.14 11.42
CA GLY A 69 -22.38 32.06 11.48
C GLY A 69 -21.75 31.52 12.78
N GLY A 70 -20.46 31.23 12.68
CA GLY A 70 -19.48 31.82 13.59
C GLY A 70 -18.80 30.95 14.65
N GLU A 71 -18.77 29.62 14.53
CA GLU A 71 -17.94 28.76 15.40
C GLU A 71 -17.16 27.75 14.55
N SER A 72 -15.87 27.51 14.88
CA SER A 72 -14.98 26.63 14.12
C SER A 72 -15.57 25.21 14.00
N GLU A 73 -15.91 24.82 12.77
CA GLU A 73 -16.69 23.62 12.42
C GLU A 73 -15.90 22.29 12.50
N ILE A 74 -14.86 22.20 13.33
CA ILE A 74 -13.90 21.08 13.40
C ILE A 74 -13.88 20.48 14.81
N SER A 75 -13.87 19.14 14.91
CA SER A 75 -13.72 18.43 16.20
C SER A 75 -12.35 18.73 16.81
N CYS A 76 -12.32 19.41 17.96
CA CYS A 76 -11.10 19.76 18.69
C CYS A 76 -10.13 18.58 18.83
N CYS A 77 -10.64 17.37 19.03
CA CYS A 77 -9.82 16.17 19.18
C CYS A 77 -8.94 15.88 17.96
N VAL A 78 -9.43 16.12 16.74
CA VAL A 78 -8.67 15.85 15.51
C VAL A 78 -7.61 16.92 15.31
N LYS A 79 -7.99 18.20 15.40
CA LYS A 79 -7.09 19.35 15.32
C LYS A 79 -5.90 19.22 16.27
N TYR A 80 -6.16 18.92 17.53
CA TYR A 80 -5.10 18.75 18.52
C TYR A 80 -4.33 17.44 18.37
N SER A 81 -4.93 16.37 17.84
CA SER A 81 -4.21 15.11 17.57
C SER A 81 -3.21 15.28 16.43
N VAL A 82 -3.61 15.90 15.30
CA VAL A 82 -2.74 16.19 14.15
C VAL A 82 -1.63 17.16 14.56
N PHE A 83 -1.96 18.19 15.35
CA PHE A 83 -0.95 19.10 15.90
C PHE A 83 0.04 18.40 16.83
N SER A 84 -0.45 17.60 17.79
CA SER A 84 0.40 16.93 18.79
C SER A 84 1.35 15.91 18.16
N PHE A 85 0.92 15.22 17.10
CA PHE A 85 1.80 14.30 16.39
C PHE A 85 2.88 15.05 15.59
N ASN A 86 2.49 16.10 14.86
CA ASN A 86 3.41 16.84 14.00
C ASN A 86 4.41 17.72 14.77
N VAL A 87 4.06 18.21 15.97
CA VAL A 87 4.97 19.06 16.76
C VAL A 87 6.21 18.29 17.21
N ILE A 88 6.08 16.98 17.45
CA ILE A 88 7.22 16.10 17.78
C ILE A 88 8.18 16.03 16.59
N PHE A 89 7.66 15.76 15.38
CA PHE A 89 8.49 15.72 14.17
C PHE A 89 9.11 17.08 13.84
N PHE A 90 8.37 18.17 14.06
CA PHE A 90 8.89 19.52 13.88
C PHE A 90 10.11 19.79 14.79
N LEU A 91 10.01 19.48 16.08
CA LEU A 91 11.11 19.66 17.03
C LEU A 91 12.29 18.73 16.75
N LEU A 92 12.02 17.46 16.41
CA LEU A 92 13.07 16.50 16.02
C LEU A 92 13.79 16.95 14.75
N GLY A 93 13.06 17.36 13.72
CA GLY A 93 13.64 17.87 12.47
C GLY A 93 14.49 19.12 12.69
N PHE A 94 14.01 20.05 13.52
CA PHE A 94 14.78 21.23 13.90
C PHE A 94 16.05 20.87 14.68
N GLY A 95 15.98 19.93 15.62
CA GLY A 95 17.15 19.44 16.37
C GLY A 95 18.19 18.76 15.48
N LEU A 96 17.76 17.90 14.55
CA LEU A 96 18.63 17.25 13.57
C LEU A 96 19.32 18.27 12.65
N LEU A 97 18.61 19.32 12.24
CA LEU A 97 19.19 20.41 11.45
C LEU A 97 20.24 21.19 12.24
N LEU A 98 19.94 21.59 13.49
CA LEU A 98 20.91 22.30 14.33
C LEU A 98 22.16 21.47 14.57
N PHE A 99 22.01 20.19 14.91
CA PHE A 99 23.14 19.29 15.10
C PHE A 99 23.92 19.06 13.80
N GLY A 100 23.24 18.87 12.67
CA GLY A 100 23.88 18.69 11.36
C GLY A 100 24.65 19.92 10.90
N VAL A 101 24.09 21.13 11.10
CA VAL A 101 24.76 22.40 10.77
C VAL A 101 25.95 22.63 11.70
N TRP A 102 25.77 22.40 13.00
CA TRP A 102 26.86 22.50 13.97
C TRP A 102 28.02 21.55 13.63
N ALA A 103 27.71 20.28 13.33
CA ALA A 103 28.70 19.30 12.91
C ALA A 103 29.41 19.70 11.60
N GLN A 104 28.69 20.28 10.64
CA GLN A 104 29.29 20.80 9.41
C GLN A 104 30.19 22.02 9.65
N ILE A 105 29.83 22.92 10.58
CA ILE A 105 30.66 24.08 10.92
C ILE A 105 31.96 23.63 11.57
N GLU A 106 31.89 22.68 12.50
CA GLU A 106 33.08 22.13 13.17
C GLU A 106 34.02 21.40 12.19
N LYS A 107 33.46 20.75 11.17
CA LYS A 107 34.23 20.04 10.12
C LYS A 107 34.87 20.96 9.08
N ASN A 108 34.31 22.15 8.83
CA ASN A 108 34.71 22.98 7.69
C ASN A 108 35.77 24.06 8.02
N THR A 109 37.04 23.74 7.80
CA THR A 109 37.97 24.72 7.19
C THR A 109 37.70 24.71 5.68
N PHE A 110 37.21 25.83 5.12
CA PHE A 110 36.75 26.03 3.72
C PHE A 110 37.65 25.43 2.59
N VAL A 111 38.90 25.09 2.89
CA VAL A 111 39.89 24.48 1.97
C VAL A 111 39.60 23.00 1.66
N ASN A 112 38.93 22.25 2.54
CA ASN A 112 38.63 20.82 2.33
C ASN A 112 37.40 20.54 1.44
N LEU A 113 36.56 21.55 1.20
CA LEU A 113 35.32 21.42 0.43
C LEU A 113 35.55 21.21 -1.08
N LEU A 114 36.68 21.73 -1.60
CA LEU A 114 37.04 21.62 -3.03
C LEU A 114 37.84 20.36 -3.37
N SER A 115 38.53 19.75 -2.42
CA SER A 115 39.46 18.63 -2.68
C SER A 115 38.82 17.23 -2.54
N LYS A 116 37.71 17.09 -1.79
CA LYS A 116 37.05 15.79 -1.50
C LYS A 116 35.60 15.69 -1.99
N ALA A 117 35.25 16.36 -3.09
CA ALA A 117 33.89 16.29 -3.66
C ALA A 117 33.45 14.86 -4.05
N SER A 118 34.37 13.92 -4.24
CA SER A 118 34.08 12.51 -4.57
C SER A 118 33.69 11.63 -3.38
N LYS A 119 33.89 12.07 -2.14
CA LYS A 119 33.54 11.31 -0.91
C LYS A 119 32.38 11.93 -0.11
N LEU A 120 31.65 12.87 -0.71
CA LEU A 120 30.56 13.63 -0.08
C LEU A 120 29.43 12.74 0.49
N TYR A 121 29.26 11.52 -0.04
CA TYR A 121 28.18 10.60 0.33
C TYR A 121 28.49 9.73 1.57
N LEU A 122 29.76 9.62 1.97
CA LEU A 122 30.20 8.82 3.13
C LEU A 122 30.22 9.62 4.44
N ASP A 123 30.14 10.96 4.37
CA ASP A 123 30.06 11.80 5.56
C ASP A 123 28.63 11.73 6.17
N PRO A 124 28.47 11.22 7.41
CA PRO A 124 27.15 11.05 8.02
C PRO A 124 26.38 12.36 8.25
N THR A 125 27.05 13.53 8.15
CA THR A 125 26.41 14.83 8.34
C THR A 125 25.48 15.25 7.21
N TRP A 126 25.74 14.84 5.96
CA TRP A 126 24.89 15.19 4.81
C TRP A 126 23.53 14.47 4.82
N PRO A 127 23.46 13.13 5.00
CA PRO A 127 22.18 12.44 5.18
C PRO A 127 21.37 12.99 6.36
N LEU A 128 22.05 13.30 7.47
CA LEU A 128 21.45 13.89 8.66
C LEU A 128 20.78 15.24 8.38
N LEU A 129 21.44 16.13 7.62
CA LEU A 129 20.89 17.42 7.19
C LEU A 129 19.70 17.27 6.25
N ILE A 130 19.78 16.37 5.27
CA ILE A 130 18.69 16.12 4.30
C ILE A 130 17.45 15.57 5.01
N VAL A 131 17.63 14.55 5.85
CA VAL A 131 16.53 13.95 6.63
C VAL A 131 15.95 14.98 7.60
N GLY A 132 16.80 15.72 8.33
CA GLY A 132 16.37 16.78 9.24
C GLY A 132 15.55 17.87 8.54
N PHE A 133 15.98 18.31 7.36
CA PHE A 133 15.26 19.31 6.56
C PHE A 133 13.88 18.82 6.11
N LEU A 134 13.81 17.60 5.58
CA LEU A 134 12.55 16.99 5.15
C LEU A 134 11.57 16.84 6.32
N THR A 135 12.03 16.31 7.46
CA THR A 135 11.21 16.15 8.67
C THR A 135 10.75 17.51 9.21
N PHE A 136 11.60 18.54 9.18
CA PHE A 136 11.25 19.90 9.60
C PHE A 136 10.13 20.50 8.74
N ILE A 137 10.24 20.42 7.40
CA ILE A 137 9.23 20.98 6.48
C ILE A 137 7.87 20.25 6.63
N ILE A 138 7.89 18.93 6.80
CA ILE A 138 6.68 18.13 7.04
C ILE A 138 6.04 18.51 8.37
N GLY A 139 6.83 18.56 9.46
CA GLY A 139 6.33 18.95 10.78
C GLY A 139 5.80 20.39 10.79
N PHE A 140 6.52 21.33 10.19
CA PHE A 140 6.13 22.74 10.09
C PHE A 140 4.81 22.92 9.32
N SER A 141 4.69 22.32 8.13
CA SER A 141 3.48 22.41 7.32
C SER A 141 2.28 21.73 7.99
N GLY A 142 2.48 20.60 8.68
CA GLY A 142 1.45 19.92 9.46
C GLY A 142 0.97 20.73 10.67
N CYS A 143 1.88 21.34 11.44
CA CYS A 143 1.56 22.16 12.60
C CYS A 143 0.89 23.49 12.23
N VAL A 144 1.45 24.23 11.26
CA VAL A 144 0.89 25.51 10.81
C VAL A 144 -0.44 25.28 10.10
N GLY A 145 -0.52 24.23 9.27
CA GLY A 145 -1.74 23.81 8.61
C GLY A 145 -2.88 23.60 9.61
N SER A 146 -2.69 22.76 10.63
CA SER A 146 -3.72 22.45 11.61
C SER A 146 -4.07 23.63 12.53
N LEU A 147 -3.10 24.42 12.99
CA LEU A 147 -3.36 25.54 13.91
C LEU A 147 -4.03 26.73 13.23
N ARG A 148 -3.64 27.04 11.99
CA ARG A 148 -4.17 28.18 11.22
C ARG A 148 -5.35 27.79 10.32
N GLU A 149 -5.73 26.51 10.31
CA GLU A 149 -6.76 25.98 9.41
C GLU A 149 -6.48 26.34 7.94
N ASN A 150 -5.18 26.40 7.57
CA ASN A 150 -4.74 26.84 6.25
C ASN A 150 -4.68 25.66 5.28
N THR A 151 -5.68 25.60 4.39
CA THR A 151 -5.86 24.53 3.41
C THR A 151 -4.64 24.31 2.51
N SER A 152 -3.91 25.36 2.13
CA SER A 152 -2.73 25.23 1.27
C SER A 152 -1.60 24.48 1.98
N PHE A 153 -1.39 24.73 3.28
CA PHE A 153 -0.37 24.05 4.07
C PHE A 153 -0.74 22.59 4.37
N LEU A 154 -2.01 22.30 4.70
CA LEU A 154 -2.49 20.91 4.88
C LEU A 154 -2.46 20.09 3.58
N THR A 155 -2.76 20.73 2.44
CA THR A 155 -2.68 20.10 1.11
C THR A 155 -1.23 19.81 0.75
N PHE A 156 -0.32 20.76 1.00
CA PHE A 156 1.12 20.56 0.81
C PHE A 156 1.66 19.41 1.70
N TYR A 157 1.29 19.41 2.99
CA TYR A 157 1.63 18.35 3.95
C TYR A 157 1.18 16.96 3.48
N SER A 158 -0.12 16.81 3.14
CA SER A 158 -0.67 15.51 2.71
C SER A 158 -0.11 15.04 1.36
N THR A 159 0.18 15.98 0.43
CA THR A 159 0.84 15.65 -0.84
C THR A 159 2.27 15.16 -0.61
N LEU A 160 3.01 15.81 0.29
CA LEU A 160 4.40 15.44 0.62
C LEU A 160 4.47 14.06 1.30
N LEU A 161 3.54 13.76 2.22
CA LEU A 161 3.40 12.42 2.80
C LEU A 161 3.05 11.35 1.75
N GLY A 162 2.17 11.68 0.80
CA GLY A 162 1.84 10.78 -0.31
C GLY A 162 3.04 10.47 -1.22
N LEU A 163 3.87 11.48 -1.52
CA LEU A 163 5.11 11.30 -2.28
C LEU A 163 6.13 10.43 -1.52
N LEU A 164 6.25 10.63 -0.20
CA LEU A 164 7.12 9.80 0.65
C LEU A 164 6.65 8.35 0.69
N LEU A 165 5.35 8.09 0.78
CA LEU A 165 4.81 6.74 0.73
C LEU A 165 5.13 6.03 -0.60
N ILE A 166 5.02 6.75 -1.73
CA ILE A 166 5.39 6.23 -3.05
C ILE A 166 6.90 5.94 -3.10
N ALA A 167 7.72 6.85 -2.57
CA ALA A 167 9.17 6.68 -2.51
C ALA A 167 9.56 5.49 -1.63
N GLU A 168 8.91 5.29 -0.49
CA GLU A 168 9.13 4.18 0.44
C GLU A 168 8.80 2.83 -0.21
N PHE A 169 7.64 2.73 -0.88
CA PHE A 169 7.28 1.52 -1.61
C PHE A 169 8.23 1.25 -2.78
N SER A 170 8.63 2.30 -3.51
CA SER A 170 9.57 2.20 -4.63
C SER A 170 10.95 1.77 -4.16
N ALA A 171 11.45 2.32 -3.05
CA ALA A 171 12.73 1.97 -2.44
C ALA A 171 12.73 0.54 -1.90
N GLY A 172 11.66 0.12 -1.20
CA GLY A 172 11.51 -1.26 -0.71
C GLY A 172 11.48 -2.28 -1.86
N MET A 173 10.75 -1.96 -2.93
CA MET A 173 10.72 -2.78 -4.14
C MET A 173 12.05 -2.81 -4.88
N PHE A 174 12.74 -1.66 -5.00
CA PHE A 174 14.07 -1.58 -5.59
C PHE A 174 15.11 -2.39 -4.78
N ALA A 175 15.12 -2.25 -3.46
CA ALA A 175 16.00 -3.01 -2.57
C ALA A 175 15.78 -4.52 -2.69
N TYR A 176 14.53 -4.96 -2.85
CA TYR A 176 14.21 -6.37 -3.08
C TYR A 176 14.59 -6.86 -4.49
N ALA A 177 14.28 -6.06 -5.53
CA ALA A 177 14.50 -6.44 -6.92
C ALA A 177 15.98 -6.46 -7.30
N CYS A 178 16.77 -5.52 -6.77
CA CYS A 178 18.18 -5.35 -7.04
C CYS A 178 19.07 -5.80 -5.87
N ARG A 179 18.62 -6.76 -5.05
CA ARG A 179 19.33 -7.19 -3.83
C ARG A 179 20.80 -7.56 -4.07
N ASP A 180 21.10 -8.24 -5.19
CA ASP A 180 22.46 -8.73 -5.47
C ASP A 180 23.37 -7.56 -5.92
N GLN A 181 22.82 -6.57 -6.64
CA GLN A 181 23.53 -5.34 -7.00
C GLN A 181 23.72 -4.42 -5.81
N LEU A 182 22.68 -4.31 -4.96
CA LEU A 182 22.70 -3.55 -3.72
C LEU A 182 23.75 -4.14 -2.76
N ASP A 183 23.87 -5.46 -2.68
CA ASP A 183 24.89 -6.12 -1.87
C ASP A 183 26.31 -5.74 -2.32
N ASN A 184 26.58 -5.80 -3.63
CA ASN A 184 27.87 -5.37 -4.19
C ASN A 184 28.15 -3.89 -3.95
N TYR A 185 27.13 -3.04 -4.06
CA TYR A 185 27.25 -1.61 -3.77
C TYR A 185 27.59 -1.36 -2.29
N ILE A 186 26.86 -2.00 -1.37
CA ILE A 186 27.11 -1.90 0.08
C ILE A 186 28.51 -2.43 0.42
N ARG A 187 28.94 -3.54 -0.19
CA ARG A 187 30.31 -4.07 -0.03
C ARG A 187 31.36 -3.04 -0.42
N ASN A 188 31.21 -2.40 -1.59
CA ASN A 188 32.16 -1.41 -2.06
C ASN A 188 32.17 -0.17 -1.14
N LEU A 189 31.00 0.34 -0.77
CA LEU A 189 30.86 1.46 0.16
C LEU A 189 31.55 1.18 1.50
N LEU A 190 31.37 -0.02 2.06
CA LEU A 190 31.98 -0.42 3.33
C LEU A 190 33.49 -0.70 3.20
N ASN A 191 33.96 -1.19 2.04
CA ASN A 191 35.39 -1.37 1.80
C ASN A 191 36.12 -0.01 1.81
N ASP A 192 35.50 1.05 1.28
CA ASP A 192 36.09 2.40 1.29
C ASP A 192 36.30 2.94 2.71
N VAL A 193 35.50 2.49 3.69
CA VAL A 193 35.67 2.81 5.11
C VAL A 193 36.95 2.19 5.66
N VAL A 194 37.25 0.93 5.31
CA VAL A 194 38.50 0.25 5.74
C VAL A 194 39.72 0.91 5.11
N VAL A 195 39.64 1.25 3.81
CA VAL A 195 40.73 1.95 3.11
C VAL A 195 41.00 3.31 3.76
N GLY A 196 39.95 4.07 4.06
CA GLY A 196 40.04 5.41 4.66
C GLY A 196 40.20 5.46 6.18
N TYR A 197 40.44 4.33 6.86
CA TYR A 197 40.42 4.24 8.33
C TYR A 197 41.34 5.24 9.04
N ARG A 198 42.56 5.48 8.53
CA ARG A 198 43.52 6.45 9.11
C ARG A 198 43.44 7.84 8.48
N ASP A 199 42.69 7.98 7.39
CA ASP A 199 42.57 9.24 6.64
C ASP A 199 41.46 10.13 7.20
N ASP A 200 40.50 9.54 7.94
CA ASP A 200 39.31 10.23 8.44
C ASP A 200 38.89 9.70 9.83
N PRO A 201 38.97 10.54 10.89
CA PRO A 201 38.54 10.17 12.25
C PRO A 201 37.08 9.71 12.36
N ASP A 202 36.21 10.19 11.48
CA ASP A 202 34.79 9.80 11.48
C ASP A 202 34.62 8.37 10.96
N LEU A 203 35.36 8.00 9.91
CA LEU A 203 35.38 6.64 9.39
C LEU A 203 35.97 5.66 10.40
N GLN A 204 37.01 6.08 11.13
CA GLN A 204 37.60 5.33 12.23
C GLN A 204 36.56 5.01 13.31
N THR A 205 35.85 6.03 13.79
CA THR A 205 34.81 5.87 14.83
C THR A 205 33.67 4.98 14.36
N LEU A 206 33.25 5.12 13.09
CA LEU A 206 32.17 4.34 12.50
C LEU A 206 32.50 2.84 12.45
N ILE A 207 33.67 2.47 11.92
CA ILE A 207 34.04 1.06 11.82
C ILE A 207 34.41 0.46 13.17
N ASP A 208 35.04 1.22 14.07
CA ASP A 208 35.36 0.76 15.42
C ASP A 208 34.07 0.46 16.20
N SER A 209 33.07 1.35 16.12
CA SER A 209 31.76 1.12 16.73
C SER A 209 31.04 -0.09 16.14
N MET A 210 31.11 -0.27 14.81
CA MET A 210 30.50 -1.43 14.14
C MET A 210 31.15 -2.75 14.60
N GLN A 211 32.48 -2.78 14.67
CA GLN A 211 33.26 -3.97 15.08
C GLN A 211 33.03 -4.33 16.55
N GLU A 212 33.01 -3.34 17.45
CA GLU A 212 32.70 -3.54 18.87
C GLU A 212 31.25 -3.98 19.09
N THR A 213 30.29 -3.38 18.37
CA THR A 213 28.85 -3.66 18.57
C THR A 213 28.44 -5.05 18.05
N TRP A 214 29.00 -5.46 16.91
CA TRP A 214 28.61 -6.72 16.25
C TRP A 214 29.63 -7.85 16.43
N MET A 215 30.68 -7.62 17.22
CA MET A 215 31.69 -8.63 17.54
C MET A 215 32.26 -9.27 16.26
N CYS A 216 32.74 -8.40 15.37
CA CYS A 216 33.20 -8.74 14.03
C CYS A 216 34.50 -7.98 13.70
N CYS A 217 35.21 -8.43 12.67
CA CYS A 217 36.43 -7.75 12.21
C CYS A 217 36.48 -7.69 10.68
N GLY A 218 36.75 -6.49 10.16
CA GLY A 218 36.68 -6.20 8.73
C GLY A 218 35.24 -6.29 8.17
N ILE A 219 35.11 -6.23 6.83
CA ILE A 219 33.79 -6.23 6.18
C ILE A 219 33.30 -7.66 5.93
N ASN A 220 34.09 -8.47 5.25
CA ASN A 220 33.90 -9.89 5.00
C ASN A 220 34.72 -10.77 5.95
N GLY A 221 35.83 -10.25 6.46
CA GLY A 221 36.65 -10.89 7.50
C GLY A 221 37.86 -10.05 7.87
N ALA A 222 38.65 -10.55 8.82
CA ALA A 222 39.84 -9.85 9.31
C ALA A 222 40.88 -9.56 8.21
N ASP A 223 40.83 -10.29 7.09
CA ASP A 223 41.74 -10.09 5.97
C ASP A 223 41.49 -8.82 5.13
N ASP A 224 40.33 -8.18 5.27
CA ASP A 224 40.05 -6.93 4.56
C ASP A 224 40.99 -5.78 4.96
N TRP A 225 41.65 -5.90 6.11
CA TRP A 225 42.65 -4.93 6.56
C TRP A 225 43.91 -4.87 5.68
N ASP A 226 44.10 -5.83 4.76
CA ASP A 226 45.14 -5.73 3.72
C ASP A 226 44.88 -4.63 2.70
N LYS A 227 43.63 -4.18 2.57
CA LYS A 227 43.28 -3.07 1.69
C LYS A 227 43.71 -1.71 2.25
N ASN A 228 44.05 -1.65 3.55
CA ASN A 228 44.50 -0.43 4.19
C ASN A 228 46.03 -0.31 4.10
N THR A 229 46.52 0.88 3.74
CA THR A 229 47.95 1.15 3.54
C THR A 229 48.81 0.92 4.79
N TYR A 230 48.25 1.08 6.00
CA TYR A 230 48.99 0.94 7.27
C TYR A 230 48.95 -0.48 7.85
N PHE A 231 47.83 -1.18 7.68
CA PHE A 231 47.57 -2.50 8.26
C PHE A 231 47.91 -3.67 7.34
N SER A 232 48.15 -3.41 6.05
CA SER A 232 48.55 -4.44 5.10
C SER A 232 49.83 -5.17 5.54
N ILE A 233 49.95 -6.43 5.11
CA ILE A 233 51.16 -7.23 5.39
C ILE A 233 52.37 -6.61 4.68
N GLU A 234 52.15 -6.06 3.49
CA GLU A 234 53.12 -5.35 2.67
C GLU A 234 53.59 -4.03 3.30
N ALA A 235 52.82 -3.45 4.23
CA ALA A 235 53.24 -2.27 4.99
C ALA A 235 54.48 -2.52 5.87
N ARG A 236 54.88 -3.79 6.05
CA ARG A 236 56.15 -4.15 6.69
C ARG A 236 57.37 -3.65 5.90
N ASP A 237 57.28 -3.58 4.58
CA ASP A 237 58.37 -3.13 3.71
C ASP A 237 58.67 -1.63 3.89
N VAL A 238 57.67 -0.87 4.33
CA VAL A 238 57.77 0.55 4.70
C VAL A 238 57.88 0.75 6.22
N ALA A 239 58.16 -0.33 6.97
CA ALA A 239 58.30 -0.34 8.42
C ALA A 239 57.10 0.26 9.18
N SER A 240 55.87 0.09 8.67
CA SER A 240 54.65 0.45 9.41
C SER A 240 54.59 -0.37 10.70
N PRO A 241 54.41 0.26 11.88
CA PRO A 241 54.22 -0.46 13.13
C PRO A 241 53.03 -1.43 13.03
N GLU A 242 51.93 -1.01 12.39
CA GLU A 242 50.64 -1.71 12.37
C GLU A 242 50.55 -2.82 11.31
N ALA A 243 51.65 -3.10 10.60
CA ALA A 243 51.69 -4.05 9.51
C ALA A 243 51.23 -5.46 9.92
N GLY A 244 50.33 -6.04 9.13
CA GLY A 244 49.72 -7.35 9.40
C GLY A 244 48.92 -7.40 10.71
N GLY A 245 48.48 -6.24 11.23
CA GLY A 245 47.60 -6.13 12.37
C GLY A 245 46.13 -5.91 12.01
N VAL A 246 45.29 -5.77 13.03
CA VAL A 246 43.92 -5.26 12.95
C VAL A 246 43.71 -4.22 14.06
N PRO A 247 42.73 -3.31 13.96
CA PRO A 247 42.45 -2.36 15.03
C PRO A 247 42.00 -3.03 16.32
N PHE A 248 42.12 -2.29 17.42
CA PHE A 248 41.76 -2.75 18.76
C PHE A 248 40.28 -3.12 18.89
N SER A 249 39.40 -2.49 18.09
CA SER A 249 37.97 -2.75 18.03
C SER A 249 37.62 -4.16 17.55
N CYS A 250 38.55 -4.86 16.88
CA CYS A 250 38.40 -6.27 16.51
C CYS A 250 38.66 -7.27 17.65
N CYS A 251 39.02 -6.82 18.86
CA CYS A 251 39.45 -7.72 19.93
C CYS A 251 38.30 -8.27 20.80
N THR A 252 38.34 -9.56 21.14
CA THR A 252 37.23 -10.33 21.74
C THR A 252 36.83 -9.92 23.17
N ASN A 253 37.66 -9.14 23.86
CA ASN A 253 37.41 -8.63 25.21
C ASN A 253 37.51 -7.09 25.32
N SER A 254 37.58 -6.35 24.20
CA SER A 254 37.74 -4.87 24.21
C SER A 254 36.63 -4.14 25.00
N SER A 255 35.43 -4.71 25.04
CA SER A 255 34.24 -4.10 25.67
C SER A 255 34.06 -4.37 27.17
N GLN A 256 34.76 -5.37 27.74
CA GLN A 256 34.62 -5.75 29.17
C GLN A 256 35.77 -5.29 30.06
N LEU A 257 36.87 -4.80 29.47
CA LEU A 257 38.02 -4.28 30.20
C LEU A 257 37.88 -2.78 30.45
N GLU A 258 38.11 -2.34 31.69
CA GLU A 258 38.14 -0.92 32.09
C GLU A 258 39.26 -0.14 31.36
N PHE A 259 40.29 -0.85 30.86
CA PHE A 259 41.37 -0.30 30.04
C PHE A 259 41.42 -0.98 28.66
N LYS A 260 41.23 -0.20 27.59
CA LYS A 260 41.31 -0.70 26.21
C LYS A 260 42.76 -1.03 25.82
N ASN A 261 43.01 -2.28 25.41
CA ASN A 261 44.32 -2.71 24.93
C ASN A 261 44.48 -2.41 23.43
N PHE A 262 45.05 -1.26 23.11
CA PHE A 262 45.29 -0.83 21.72
C PHE A 262 46.27 -1.72 20.94
N PHE A 263 47.05 -2.57 21.61
CA PHE A 263 48.04 -3.46 20.99
C PHE A 263 47.52 -4.88 20.72
N CYS A 264 46.28 -5.19 21.10
CA CYS A 264 45.75 -6.55 21.02
C CYS A 264 45.75 -7.14 19.60
N GLY A 265 45.45 -6.34 18.57
CA GLY A 265 45.40 -6.78 17.17
C GLY A 265 46.72 -6.72 16.42
N HIS A 266 47.83 -6.38 17.08
CA HIS A 266 49.09 -6.09 16.41
C HIS A 266 49.79 -7.33 15.86
N GLY A 267 50.17 -7.32 14.58
CA GLY A 267 50.91 -8.41 13.92
C GLY A 267 50.20 -9.78 13.89
N VAL A 268 48.90 -9.83 14.19
CA VAL A 268 48.12 -11.07 14.33
C VAL A 268 47.98 -11.86 13.02
N ARG A 269 48.17 -11.19 11.87
CA ARG A 269 48.05 -11.77 10.52
C ARG A 269 49.42 -12.06 9.89
N LEU A 270 50.52 -11.75 10.57
CA LEU A 270 51.88 -12.03 10.07
C LEU A 270 52.22 -13.52 10.20
N LYS A 271 52.77 -14.10 9.13
CA LYS A 271 53.30 -15.47 9.14
C LYS A 271 54.74 -15.48 9.66
N ALA A 272 55.10 -16.52 10.42
CA ALA A 272 56.44 -16.66 10.98
C ALA A 272 57.48 -17.00 9.88
N GLU A 273 58.64 -16.35 9.93
CA GLU A 273 59.66 -16.42 8.86
C GLU A 273 60.51 -17.70 8.86
N ASN A 274 60.62 -18.44 9.97
CA ASN A 274 61.47 -19.65 10.08
C ASN A 274 60.72 -20.81 10.79
N HIS A 275 61.02 -22.08 10.47
CA HIS A 275 60.34 -23.26 11.05
C HIS A 275 60.35 -23.35 12.59
N MET A 276 61.45 -22.91 13.23
CA MET A 276 61.55 -22.84 14.71
C MET A 276 60.67 -21.70 15.28
N ALA A 277 60.65 -20.55 14.60
CA ALA A 277 59.76 -19.45 14.92
C ALA A 277 58.30 -19.83 14.63
N ALA A 278 58.03 -20.67 13.63
CA ALA A 278 56.70 -21.13 13.26
C ALA A 278 56.07 -22.06 14.30
N HIS A 279 56.84 -22.89 15.00
CA HIS A 279 56.29 -23.75 16.07
C HIS A 279 55.92 -22.96 17.33
N LEU A 280 56.70 -21.93 17.68
CA LEU A 280 56.42 -21.01 18.80
C LEU A 280 55.37 -19.95 18.42
N ALA A 281 55.38 -19.50 17.17
CA ALA A 281 54.38 -18.62 16.59
C ALA A 281 53.08 -19.34 16.30
N ALA A 282 53.03 -20.65 16.06
CA ALA A 282 51.78 -21.40 15.94
C ALA A 282 51.04 -21.46 17.28
N HIS A 283 51.76 -21.67 18.39
CA HIS A 283 51.21 -21.59 19.73
C HIS A 283 50.78 -20.17 20.12
N ARG A 284 51.56 -19.13 19.74
CA ARG A 284 51.14 -17.72 19.93
C ARG A 284 49.97 -17.34 19.02
N ALA A 285 50.01 -17.69 17.73
CA ALA A 285 48.98 -17.41 16.75
C ALA A 285 47.66 -18.08 17.10
N MET A 286 47.65 -19.32 17.60
CA MET A 286 46.41 -19.93 18.14
C MET A 286 45.83 -19.14 19.32
N ALA A 287 46.67 -18.63 20.22
CA ALA A 287 46.24 -17.79 21.34
C ALA A 287 45.83 -16.37 20.90
N GLN A 288 46.40 -15.84 19.82
CA GLN A 288 46.14 -14.50 19.27
C GLN A 288 44.94 -14.47 18.32
N THR A 289 44.70 -15.52 17.54
CA THR A 289 43.46 -15.70 16.75
C THR A 289 42.25 -15.94 17.65
N ALA A 290 42.46 -16.43 18.87
CA ALA A 290 41.41 -16.49 19.91
C ALA A 290 41.13 -15.11 20.54
N ALA A 291 42.00 -14.12 20.33
CA ALA A 291 41.89 -12.78 20.89
C ALA A 291 41.21 -11.75 19.95
N ILE A 292 40.95 -12.11 18.69
CA ILE A 292 40.28 -11.25 17.71
C ILE A 292 39.04 -11.93 17.11
N TYR A 293 38.05 -11.13 16.72
CA TYR A 293 36.95 -11.59 15.89
C TYR A 293 37.46 -11.91 14.49
N THR A 294 37.07 -13.05 13.93
CA THR A 294 37.50 -13.48 12.58
C THR A 294 36.39 -13.37 11.53
N GLU A 295 35.13 -13.32 11.97
CA GLU A 295 33.97 -13.11 11.10
C GLU A 295 33.82 -11.64 10.69
N GLY A 296 33.51 -11.41 9.42
CA GLY A 296 33.23 -10.07 8.91
C GLY A 296 31.93 -9.45 9.42
N CYS A 297 31.90 -8.12 9.47
CA CYS A 297 30.73 -7.37 9.92
C CYS A 297 29.54 -7.43 8.95
N LEU A 298 29.78 -7.52 7.64
CA LEU A 298 28.73 -7.57 6.63
C LEU A 298 27.95 -8.90 6.65
N PRO A 299 28.59 -10.09 6.75
CA PRO A 299 27.87 -11.35 6.99
C PRO A 299 27.01 -11.32 8.26
N LYS A 300 27.52 -10.74 9.37
CA LYS A 300 26.76 -10.56 10.61
C LYS A 300 25.55 -9.65 10.41
N LEU A 301 25.72 -8.53 9.71
CA LEU A 301 24.64 -7.61 9.35
C LEU A 301 23.57 -8.30 8.49
N GLN A 302 23.99 -9.05 7.47
CA GLN A 302 23.08 -9.81 6.60
C GLN A 302 22.31 -10.88 7.39
N LEU A 303 22.98 -11.58 8.31
CA LEU A 303 22.34 -12.57 9.18
C LEU A 303 21.30 -11.92 10.10
N TRP A 304 21.65 -10.79 10.71
CA TRP A 304 20.72 -10.02 11.54
C TRP A 304 19.52 -9.54 10.72
N LEU A 305 19.76 -9.00 9.53
CA LEU A 305 18.70 -8.52 8.63
C LEU A 305 17.77 -9.65 8.19
N ASN A 306 18.31 -10.83 7.84
CA ASN A 306 17.51 -11.98 7.44
C ASN A 306 16.66 -12.52 8.59
N ASN A 307 17.23 -12.61 9.80
CA ASN A 307 16.52 -13.09 10.99
C ASN A 307 15.44 -12.09 11.44
N ASN A 308 15.67 -10.79 11.25
CA ASN A 308 14.74 -9.73 11.63
C ASN A 308 13.95 -9.17 10.43
N MET A 309 13.94 -9.87 9.28
CA MET A 309 13.29 -9.36 8.07
C MET A 309 11.79 -9.14 8.29
N LEU A 310 11.16 -9.98 9.11
CA LEU A 310 9.76 -9.79 9.52
C LEU A 310 9.58 -8.50 10.32
N LEU A 311 10.49 -8.20 11.25
CA LEU A 311 10.45 -6.97 12.04
C LEU A 311 10.58 -5.74 11.14
N VAL A 312 11.55 -5.74 10.23
CA VAL A 312 11.74 -4.64 9.26
C VAL A 312 10.51 -4.47 8.37
N ALA A 313 9.95 -5.56 7.84
CA ALA A 313 8.73 -5.49 7.02
C ALA A 313 7.52 -4.97 7.82
N VAL A 314 7.35 -5.40 9.07
CA VAL A 314 6.29 -4.93 9.96
C VAL A 314 6.47 -3.44 10.28
N SER A 315 7.69 -2.99 10.57
CA SER A 315 8.00 -1.58 10.80
C SER A 315 7.65 -0.70 9.58
N MET A 316 8.01 -1.12 8.37
CA MET A 316 7.66 -0.42 7.13
C MET A 316 6.14 -0.34 6.93
N VAL A 317 5.41 -1.43 7.20
CA VAL A 317 3.94 -1.41 7.12
C VAL A 317 3.32 -0.49 8.17
N ILE A 318 3.85 -0.46 9.39
CA ILE A 318 3.38 0.45 10.45
C ILE A 318 3.62 1.91 10.04
N ILE A 319 4.80 2.23 9.51
CA ILE A 319 5.14 3.56 9.02
C ILE A 319 4.17 3.97 7.89
N ALA A 320 3.93 3.09 6.92
CA ALA A 320 2.97 3.32 5.84
C ALA A 320 1.54 3.55 6.38
N ILE A 321 1.09 2.76 7.35
CA ILE A 321 -0.23 2.95 7.99
C ILE A 321 -0.31 4.31 8.68
N ILE A 322 0.73 4.70 9.42
CA ILE A 322 0.79 5.99 10.10
C ILE A 322 0.77 7.14 9.08
N GLN A 323 1.57 7.07 8.00
CA GLN A 323 1.58 8.08 6.94
C GLN A 323 0.21 8.20 6.25
N VAL A 324 -0.45 7.07 5.96
CA VAL A 324 -1.80 7.07 5.38
C VAL A 324 -2.79 7.66 6.36
N TRP A 325 -2.76 7.25 7.63
CA TRP A 325 -3.66 7.75 8.65
C TRP A 325 -3.50 9.27 8.86
N THR A 326 -2.27 9.79 9.00
CA THR A 326 -2.03 11.23 9.17
C THR A 326 -2.38 12.05 7.93
N ALA A 327 -2.11 11.55 6.73
CA ALA A 327 -2.52 12.20 5.49
C ALA A 327 -4.06 12.28 5.37
N ASN A 328 -4.77 11.23 5.79
CA ASN A 328 -6.23 11.21 5.81
C ASN A 328 -6.80 12.08 6.94
N MET A 329 -6.18 12.12 8.12
CA MET A 329 -6.60 13.02 9.21
C MET A 329 -6.44 14.49 8.82
N ALA A 330 -5.35 14.84 8.13
CA ALA A 330 -5.15 16.17 7.55
C ALA A 330 -6.23 16.55 6.51
N GLN A 331 -6.86 15.56 5.87
CA GLN A 331 -8.01 15.77 4.98
C GLN A 331 -9.36 15.72 5.73
N TYR A 332 -9.44 14.99 6.84
CA TYR A 332 -10.62 14.88 7.71
C TYR A 332 -10.87 16.15 8.54
N ASP A 333 -9.80 16.82 8.99
CA ASP A 333 -9.83 18.08 9.76
C ASP A 333 -10.44 19.24 8.94
N TYR A 334 -10.73 19.04 7.66
CA TYR A 334 -11.35 20.03 6.79
C TYR A 334 -12.49 19.38 5.99
N SER A 335 -13.63 19.19 6.63
CA SER A 335 -14.88 18.79 5.96
C SER A 335 -15.79 20.02 5.77
N PRO A 336 -15.72 20.77 4.66
CA PRO A 336 -16.92 21.42 4.17
C PRO A 336 -17.93 20.33 3.82
N LYS A 337 -19.20 20.56 4.15
CA LYS A 337 -20.33 19.68 3.77
C LYS A 337 -20.17 19.20 2.32
N TYR A 338 -20.09 17.89 2.14
CA TYR A 338 -19.73 17.26 0.86
C TYR A 338 -20.82 17.46 -0.19
N GLY A 339 -20.53 18.35 -1.15
CA GLY A 339 -21.14 18.45 -2.47
C GLY A 339 -20.07 18.40 -3.56
N LEU A 340 -20.47 18.64 -4.82
CA LEU A 340 -19.67 18.61 -6.06
C LEU A 340 -18.35 19.42 -6.07
N GLU A 341 -17.95 20.10 -4.99
CA GLU A 341 -16.93 21.15 -4.97
C GLU A 341 -15.59 20.80 -4.27
N ASN A 342 -15.41 19.59 -3.74
CA ASN A 342 -14.31 19.31 -2.77
C ASN A 342 -13.15 18.40 -3.24
N TYR A 343 -12.88 18.24 -4.54
CA TYR A 343 -11.62 17.60 -4.97
C TYR A 343 -10.50 18.64 -5.10
N SER A 344 -9.37 18.45 -4.40
CA SER A 344 -8.22 19.37 -4.45
C SER A 344 -7.57 19.46 -5.84
N ILE A 345 -7.69 18.40 -6.65
CA ILE A 345 -7.24 18.36 -8.04
C ILE A 345 -8.39 17.80 -8.90
N PHE A 346 -9.04 18.68 -9.67
CA PHE A 346 -9.99 18.26 -10.70
C PHE A 346 -9.26 18.06 -12.02
N LEU A 347 -9.33 16.86 -12.59
CA LEU A 347 -8.91 16.69 -13.98
C LEU A 347 -9.97 17.30 -14.90
N PRO A 348 -9.61 17.95 -16.02
CA PRO A 348 -10.56 18.66 -16.88
C PRO A 348 -11.73 17.78 -17.35
N PHE A 349 -11.45 16.49 -17.59
CA PHE A 349 -12.45 15.51 -18.01
C PHE A 349 -13.43 15.11 -16.88
N GLU A 350 -12.99 15.12 -15.62
CA GLU A 350 -13.86 14.82 -14.46
C GLU A 350 -14.87 15.96 -14.24
N LYS A 351 -14.46 17.21 -14.50
CA LYS A 351 -15.33 18.40 -14.41
C LYS A 351 -16.40 18.42 -15.49
N SER A 352 -16.09 17.88 -16.67
CA SER A 352 -17.04 17.80 -17.80
C SER A 352 -18.06 16.67 -17.67
N PHE A 353 -17.98 15.86 -16.62
CA PHE A 353 -18.86 14.71 -16.43
C PHE A 353 -20.29 15.15 -16.07
N ASP A 354 -21.23 14.78 -16.93
CA ASP A 354 -22.67 14.95 -16.69
C ASP A 354 -23.27 13.63 -16.20
N ALA A 355 -23.45 13.56 -14.88
CA ALA A 355 -24.02 12.39 -14.22
C ALA A 355 -25.45 12.09 -14.72
N ARG A 356 -26.24 13.11 -15.05
CA ARG A 356 -27.61 12.92 -15.54
C ARG A 356 -27.60 12.30 -16.92
N ARG A 357 -26.81 12.86 -17.85
CA ARG A 357 -26.68 12.33 -19.21
C ARG A 357 -26.15 10.91 -19.20
N SER A 358 -25.14 10.61 -18.38
CA SER A 358 -24.60 9.26 -18.23
C SER A 358 -25.64 8.27 -17.69
N THR A 359 -26.44 8.69 -16.70
CA THR A 359 -27.54 7.90 -16.15
C THR A 359 -28.60 7.59 -17.20
N GLU A 360 -29.08 8.62 -17.91
CA GLU A 360 -30.09 8.48 -18.97
C GLU A 360 -29.57 7.55 -20.09
N TRP A 361 -28.28 7.69 -20.45
CA TRP A 361 -27.65 6.80 -21.42
C TRP A 361 -27.62 5.36 -20.93
N MET A 362 -27.19 5.10 -19.69
CA MET A 362 -27.15 3.74 -19.15
C MET A 362 -28.55 3.13 -19.03
N GLN A 363 -29.55 3.90 -18.60
CA GLN A 363 -30.94 3.43 -18.50
C GLN A 363 -31.51 3.00 -19.86
N ASN A 364 -31.11 3.67 -20.94
CA ASN A 364 -31.54 3.34 -22.29
C ASN A 364 -30.72 2.23 -22.96
N HIS A 365 -29.50 1.94 -22.47
CA HIS A 365 -28.57 1.03 -23.13
C HIS A 365 -28.08 -0.14 -22.26
N TRP A 366 -28.56 -0.28 -21.02
CA TRP A 366 -28.06 -1.32 -20.11
C TRP A 366 -28.17 -2.75 -20.68
N TYR A 367 -29.19 -3.02 -21.51
CA TYR A 367 -29.42 -4.31 -22.16
C TYR A 367 -28.31 -4.66 -23.16
N GLN A 368 -27.55 -3.68 -23.64
CA GLN A 368 -26.39 -3.93 -24.50
C GLN A 368 -25.33 -4.79 -23.79
N SER A 369 -25.28 -4.78 -22.46
CA SER A 369 -24.39 -5.67 -21.70
C SER A 369 -24.73 -7.16 -21.92
N ILE A 370 -26.00 -7.50 -22.13
CA ILE A 370 -26.45 -8.86 -22.45
C ILE A 370 -26.03 -9.23 -23.87
N THR A 371 -26.26 -8.33 -24.83
CA THR A 371 -25.85 -8.54 -26.23
C THR A 371 -24.33 -8.69 -26.35
N ALA A 372 -23.57 -7.81 -25.69
CA ALA A 372 -22.11 -7.88 -25.64
C ALA A 372 -21.62 -9.18 -25.01
N SER A 373 -22.26 -9.65 -23.94
CA SER A 373 -21.94 -10.94 -23.30
C SER A 373 -22.20 -12.13 -24.23
N ALA A 374 -23.30 -12.13 -24.99
CA ALA A 374 -23.59 -13.17 -25.96
C ALA A 374 -22.56 -13.21 -27.11
N VAL A 375 -22.23 -12.04 -27.66
CA VAL A 375 -21.19 -11.89 -28.69
C VAL A 375 -19.83 -12.36 -28.16
N TYR A 376 -19.48 -11.95 -26.95
CA TYR A 376 -18.26 -12.37 -26.27
C TYR A 376 -18.17 -13.90 -26.14
N VAL A 377 -19.24 -14.57 -25.68
CA VAL A 377 -19.29 -16.03 -25.59
C VAL A 377 -19.10 -16.67 -26.97
N ALA A 378 -19.73 -16.14 -28.02
CA ALA A 378 -19.53 -16.63 -29.38
C ALA A 378 -18.06 -16.49 -29.83
N ILE A 379 -17.43 -15.34 -29.56
CA ILE A 379 -16.03 -15.05 -29.91
C ILE A 379 -15.07 -15.99 -29.19
N ILE A 380 -15.21 -16.22 -27.88
CA ILE A 380 -14.27 -17.08 -27.14
C ILE A 380 -14.33 -18.54 -27.60
N PHE A 381 -15.52 -19.08 -27.88
CA PHE A 381 -15.68 -20.48 -28.32
C PHE A 381 -15.27 -20.66 -29.79
N THR A 382 -15.57 -19.68 -30.64
CA THR A 382 -15.11 -19.67 -32.04
C THR A 382 -13.59 -19.53 -32.10
N GLY A 383 -13.03 -18.58 -31.35
CA GLY A 383 -11.60 -18.34 -31.24
C GLY A 383 -10.86 -19.58 -30.73
N ARG A 384 -11.41 -20.29 -29.73
CA ARG A 384 -10.86 -21.56 -29.25
C ARG A 384 -10.77 -22.61 -30.37
N LYS A 385 -11.84 -22.78 -31.14
CA LYS A 385 -11.90 -23.73 -32.26
C LYS A 385 -10.93 -23.35 -33.40
N ILE A 386 -10.80 -22.06 -33.69
CA ILE A 386 -9.82 -21.56 -34.68
C ILE A 386 -8.40 -21.84 -34.20
N MET A 387 -8.10 -21.51 -32.94
CA MET A 387 -6.78 -21.68 -32.36
C MET A 387 -6.31 -23.13 -32.33
N GLU A 388 -7.19 -24.13 -32.33
CA GLU A 388 -6.80 -25.55 -32.48
C GLU A 388 -5.87 -25.77 -33.68
N ARG A 389 -6.08 -25.02 -34.78
CA ARG A 389 -5.29 -25.12 -36.01
C ARG A 389 -3.96 -24.36 -35.99
N TYR A 390 -3.76 -23.42 -35.05
CA TYR A 390 -2.60 -22.52 -35.01
C TYR A 390 -1.65 -22.81 -33.84
N LYS A 391 -0.40 -22.33 -33.90
CA LYS A 391 0.52 -22.37 -32.74
C LYS A 391 0.16 -21.27 -31.73
N PRO A 392 0.50 -21.41 -30.42
CA PRO A 392 0.21 -20.37 -29.43
C PRO A 392 0.99 -19.10 -29.74
N PHE A 393 0.32 -17.95 -29.68
CA PHE A 393 0.96 -16.65 -29.91
C PHE A 393 1.80 -16.21 -28.70
N GLN A 394 2.97 -15.64 -28.95
CA GLN A 394 3.81 -15.01 -27.92
C GLN A 394 3.38 -13.55 -27.74
N LEU A 395 2.43 -13.32 -26.84
CA LEU A 395 1.82 -12.00 -26.58
C LEU A 395 2.32 -11.37 -25.28
N ASP A 396 3.56 -11.65 -24.87
CA ASP A 396 4.07 -11.23 -23.55
C ASP A 396 4.11 -9.69 -23.42
N THR A 397 4.58 -8.96 -24.44
CA THR A 397 4.62 -7.48 -24.43
C THR A 397 3.23 -6.83 -24.51
N PRO A 398 2.33 -7.22 -25.44
CA PRO A 398 0.96 -6.71 -25.44
C PRO A 398 0.21 -6.99 -24.13
N LEU A 399 0.42 -8.18 -23.54
CA LEU A 399 -0.19 -8.56 -22.28
C LEU A 399 0.36 -7.74 -21.11
N PHE A 400 1.66 -7.43 -21.09
CA PHE A 400 2.24 -6.52 -20.11
C PHE A 400 1.59 -5.14 -20.20
N ILE A 401 1.57 -4.53 -21.39
CA ILE A 401 0.97 -3.20 -21.61
C ILE A 401 -0.49 -3.19 -21.19
N TRP A 402 -1.25 -4.21 -21.59
CA TRP A 402 -2.66 -4.36 -21.24
C TRP A 402 -2.89 -4.41 -19.72
N ASN A 403 -2.17 -5.30 -19.03
CA ASN A 403 -2.27 -5.41 -17.57
C ASN A 403 -1.80 -4.14 -16.85
N SER A 404 -0.78 -3.45 -17.36
CA SER A 404 -0.33 -2.16 -16.81
C SER A 404 -1.38 -1.07 -16.94
N ILE A 405 -2.08 -0.99 -18.09
CA ILE A 405 -3.17 -0.04 -18.29
C ILE A 405 -4.31 -0.32 -17.29
N LEU A 406 -4.72 -1.58 -17.16
CA LEU A 406 -5.78 -1.95 -16.20
C LEU A 406 -5.35 -1.73 -14.74
N ALA A 407 -4.09 -1.96 -14.41
CA ALA A 407 -3.54 -1.69 -13.08
C ALA A 407 -3.59 -0.20 -12.75
N VAL A 408 -3.07 0.66 -13.63
CA VAL A 408 -3.08 2.13 -13.44
C VAL A 408 -4.52 2.65 -13.35
N PHE A 409 -5.40 2.21 -14.25
CA PHE A 409 -6.82 2.54 -14.20
C PHE A 409 -7.44 2.17 -12.84
N SER A 410 -7.18 0.95 -12.36
CA SER A 410 -7.74 0.48 -11.09
C SER A 410 -7.18 1.24 -9.88
N ILE A 411 -5.88 1.58 -9.90
CA ILE A 411 -5.23 2.37 -8.84
C ILE A 411 -5.83 3.78 -8.78
N LEU A 412 -5.94 4.46 -9.94
CA LEU A 412 -6.52 5.80 -10.00
C LEU A 412 -7.99 5.79 -9.56
N GLY A 413 -8.77 4.81 -10.01
CA GLY A 413 -10.15 4.60 -9.57
C GLY A 413 -10.24 4.42 -8.06
N PHE A 414 -9.41 3.54 -7.48
CA PHE A 414 -9.36 3.30 -6.04
C PHE A 414 -9.06 4.59 -5.24
N LEU A 415 -8.01 5.32 -5.62
CA LEU A 415 -7.63 6.57 -4.95
C LEU A 415 -8.73 7.63 -5.03
N ARG A 416 -9.47 7.69 -6.14
CA ARG A 416 -10.50 8.72 -6.37
C ARG A 416 -11.83 8.42 -5.67
N VAL A 417 -12.19 7.15 -5.49
CA VAL A 417 -13.43 6.75 -4.79
C VAL A 417 -13.25 6.57 -3.28
N THR A 418 -12.02 6.36 -2.80
CA THR A 418 -11.72 6.13 -1.37
C THR A 418 -12.15 7.28 -0.44
N PRO A 419 -11.93 8.56 -0.76
CA PRO A 419 -12.34 9.65 0.13
C PRO A 419 -13.85 9.67 0.40
N GLU A 420 -14.67 9.51 -0.64
CA GLU A 420 -16.14 9.46 -0.49
C GLU A 420 -16.57 8.20 0.27
N PHE A 421 -15.91 7.07 0.03
CA PHE A 421 -16.18 5.82 0.74
C PHE A 421 -15.97 5.96 2.25
N ILE A 422 -14.82 6.50 2.67
CA ILE A 422 -14.50 6.73 4.08
C ILE A 422 -15.49 7.73 4.68
N TRP A 423 -15.75 8.85 4.00
CA TRP A 423 -16.71 9.85 4.46
C TRP A 423 -18.12 9.27 4.64
N SER A 424 -18.57 8.39 3.74
CA SER A 424 -19.89 7.78 3.81
C SER A 424 -20.11 6.89 5.04
N ILE A 425 -19.02 6.41 5.66
CA ILE A 425 -19.03 5.54 6.85
C ILE A 425 -18.72 6.33 8.13
N PHE A 426 -17.71 7.19 8.08
CA PHE A 426 -17.10 7.84 9.24
C PHE A 426 -17.38 9.36 9.34
N GLY A 427 -18.21 9.91 8.45
CA GLY A 427 -18.67 11.30 8.55
C GLY A 427 -19.51 11.54 9.81
N ALA A 428 -19.42 12.74 10.40
CA ALA A 428 -20.04 13.06 11.69
C ALA A 428 -21.56 12.83 11.74
N ASP A 429 -22.26 13.06 10.62
CA ASP A 429 -23.71 12.82 10.47
C ASP A 429 -24.03 11.50 9.73
N ASN A 430 -23.00 10.75 9.33
CA ASN A 430 -23.13 9.53 8.53
C ASN A 430 -23.09 8.28 9.40
N SER A 431 -23.52 7.16 8.83
CA SER A 431 -23.51 5.86 9.50
C SER A 431 -23.22 4.76 8.48
N PHE A 432 -22.88 3.56 8.96
CA PHE A 432 -22.76 2.39 8.08
C PHE A 432 -24.02 2.20 7.20
N LYS A 433 -25.21 2.44 7.74
CA LYS A 433 -26.48 2.43 7.00
C LYS A 433 -26.52 3.47 5.88
N TYR A 434 -25.99 4.67 6.10
CA TYR A 434 -25.86 5.68 5.06
C TYR A 434 -25.03 5.15 3.86
N SER A 435 -23.88 4.52 4.16
CA SER A 435 -22.97 3.96 3.14
C SER A 435 -23.58 2.86 2.26
N ILE A 436 -24.63 2.17 2.72
CA ILE A 436 -25.29 1.09 1.98
C ILE A 436 -26.65 1.50 1.39
N CYS A 437 -27.30 2.55 1.92
CA CYS A 437 -28.67 2.93 1.54
C CYS A 437 -28.76 4.23 0.71
N HIS A 438 -27.73 5.09 0.72
CA HIS A 438 -27.70 6.35 -0.03
C HIS A 438 -26.59 6.36 -1.11
N ALA A 439 -26.96 6.66 -2.36
CA ALA A 439 -26.02 6.71 -3.49
C ALA A 439 -25.43 8.12 -3.74
N SER A 440 -24.87 8.76 -2.71
CA SER A 440 -24.16 10.05 -2.86
C SER A 440 -22.97 9.98 -3.82
N TYR A 441 -22.39 8.79 -4.01
CA TYR A 441 -21.23 8.55 -4.88
C TYR A 441 -21.52 8.64 -6.39
N ALA A 442 -22.79 8.73 -6.80
CA ALA A 442 -23.19 8.75 -8.20
C ALA A 442 -22.97 10.10 -8.92
N GLN A 443 -22.46 11.12 -8.22
CA GLN A 443 -22.33 12.49 -8.72
C GLN A 443 -20.86 12.94 -8.71
N GLY A 444 -20.52 13.92 -9.54
CA GLY A 444 -19.19 14.53 -9.57
C GLY A 444 -18.08 13.55 -9.98
N VAL A 445 -16.91 13.67 -9.33
CA VAL A 445 -15.72 12.87 -9.65
C VAL A 445 -15.95 11.39 -9.33
N THR A 446 -16.54 11.04 -8.18
CA THR A 446 -16.91 9.65 -7.87
C THR A 446 -17.92 9.10 -8.87
N GLY A 447 -18.86 9.91 -9.33
CA GLY A 447 -19.80 9.55 -10.40
C GLY A 447 -19.09 9.20 -11.71
N PHE A 448 -18.09 9.99 -12.12
CA PHE A 448 -17.27 9.71 -13.30
C PHE A 448 -16.53 8.37 -13.16
N TRP A 449 -15.84 8.14 -12.03
CA TRP A 449 -15.10 6.90 -11.79
C TRP A 449 -16.02 5.68 -11.63
N THR A 450 -17.27 5.88 -11.22
CA THR A 450 -18.31 4.86 -11.19
C THR A 450 -18.80 4.49 -12.59
N GLU A 451 -18.97 5.48 -13.48
CA GLU A 451 -19.29 5.21 -14.89
C GLU A 451 -18.16 4.44 -15.56
N LYS A 452 -16.92 4.89 -15.37
CA LYS A 452 -15.75 4.22 -15.94
C LYS A 452 -15.57 2.81 -15.37
N PHE A 453 -15.90 2.59 -14.10
CA PHE A 453 -15.95 1.25 -13.52
C PHE A 453 -16.94 0.34 -14.27
N ALA A 454 -18.15 0.82 -14.54
CA ALA A 454 -19.15 0.04 -15.26
C ALA A 454 -18.69 -0.29 -16.69
N LEU A 455 -18.10 0.69 -17.38
CA LEU A 455 -17.57 0.51 -18.73
C LEU A 455 -16.32 -0.38 -18.76
N SER A 456 -15.49 -0.38 -17.70
CA SER A 456 -14.25 -1.18 -17.65
C SER A 456 -14.52 -2.67 -17.81
N LYS A 457 -15.69 -3.16 -17.35
CA LYS A 457 -16.09 -4.56 -17.50
C LYS A 457 -16.13 -5.02 -18.94
N LEU A 458 -16.36 -4.12 -19.90
CA LEU A 458 -16.30 -4.41 -21.33
C LEU A 458 -14.88 -4.64 -21.80
N PHE A 459 -13.96 -3.81 -21.32
CA PHE A 459 -12.55 -3.92 -21.64
C PHE A 459 -11.95 -5.17 -21.00
N GLU A 460 -12.32 -5.51 -19.76
CA GLU A 460 -11.86 -6.72 -19.06
C GLU A 460 -12.18 -8.03 -19.82
N LEU A 461 -13.15 -8.04 -20.75
CA LEU A 461 -13.43 -9.20 -21.61
C LEU A 461 -12.22 -9.60 -22.47
N VAL A 462 -11.34 -8.64 -22.81
CA VAL A 462 -10.12 -8.88 -23.60
C VAL A 462 -9.14 -9.82 -22.87
N ASP A 463 -9.21 -9.93 -21.53
CA ASP A 463 -8.38 -10.86 -20.75
C ASP A 463 -8.53 -12.30 -21.25
N THR A 464 -9.77 -12.72 -21.55
CA THR A 464 -10.02 -14.06 -22.08
C THR A 464 -9.54 -14.26 -23.50
N VAL A 465 -9.54 -13.20 -24.32
CA VAL A 465 -9.03 -13.25 -25.68
C VAL A 465 -7.54 -13.58 -25.63
N PHE A 466 -6.77 -12.95 -24.73
CA PHE A 466 -5.36 -13.29 -24.51
C PHE A 466 -5.17 -14.75 -24.05
N ILE A 467 -6.04 -15.27 -23.17
CA ILE A 467 -5.99 -16.68 -22.73
C ILE A 467 -6.19 -17.63 -23.93
N VAL A 468 -7.18 -17.36 -24.77
CA VAL A 468 -7.50 -18.17 -25.97
C VAL A 468 -6.35 -18.13 -26.97
N LEU A 469 -5.82 -16.95 -27.30
CA LEU A 469 -4.71 -16.79 -28.25
C LEU A 469 -3.41 -17.43 -27.76
N ARG A 470 -3.18 -17.51 -26.44
CA ARG A 470 -2.02 -18.18 -25.84
C ARG A 470 -2.23 -19.68 -25.59
N LYS A 471 -3.37 -20.25 -25.99
CA LYS A 471 -3.76 -21.65 -25.72
C LYS A 471 -3.66 -22.05 -24.24
N ARG A 472 -4.02 -21.15 -23.32
CA ARG A 472 -4.10 -21.45 -21.89
C ARG A 472 -5.48 -22.04 -21.55
N PRO A 473 -5.60 -22.87 -20.50
CA PRO A 473 -6.87 -23.50 -20.14
C PRO A 473 -7.90 -22.43 -19.76
N LEU A 474 -8.99 -22.34 -20.52
CA LEU A 474 -10.10 -21.44 -20.23
C LEU A 474 -11.01 -22.09 -19.18
N ILE A 475 -10.89 -21.64 -17.94
CA ILE A 475 -11.67 -22.15 -16.81
C ILE A 475 -13.10 -21.60 -16.89
N PHE A 476 -14.11 -22.45 -16.64
CA PHE A 476 -15.52 -22.05 -16.67
C PHE A 476 -15.82 -20.85 -15.76
N LEU A 477 -15.30 -20.89 -14.52
CA LEU A 477 -15.47 -19.82 -13.54
C LEU A 477 -15.07 -18.45 -14.08
N HIS A 478 -14.01 -18.38 -14.89
CA HIS A 478 -13.44 -17.11 -15.35
C HIS A 478 -14.34 -16.42 -16.37
N TRP A 479 -14.70 -17.10 -17.47
CA TRP A 479 -15.55 -16.47 -18.49
C TRP A 479 -17.00 -16.29 -18.00
N TYR A 480 -17.49 -17.19 -17.14
CA TYR A 480 -18.80 -17.06 -16.51
C TYR A 480 -18.85 -15.80 -15.63
N HIS A 481 -17.84 -15.61 -14.77
CA HIS A 481 -17.69 -14.40 -13.95
C HIS A 481 -17.71 -13.13 -14.81
N HIS A 482 -16.91 -13.07 -15.88
CA HIS A 482 -16.86 -11.88 -16.75
C HIS A 482 -18.21 -11.52 -17.37
N VAL A 483 -19.02 -12.52 -17.74
CA VAL A 483 -20.39 -12.30 -18.24
C VAL A 483 -21.32 -11.80 -17.13
N THR A 484 -21.31 -12.46 -15.97
CA THR A 484 -22.26 -12.14 -14.89
C THR A 484 -21.95 -10.79 -14.26
N VAL A 485 -20.68 -10.44 -14.01
CA VAL A 485 -20.33 -9.12 -13.46
C VAL A 485 -20.60 -7.99 -14.45
N MET A 486 -20.39 -8.21 -15.75
CA MET A 486 -20.74 -7.24 -16.79
C MET A 486 -22.24 -6.87 -16.71
N VAL A 487 -23.11 -7.88 -16.78
CA VAL A 487 -24.56 -7.67 -16.75
C VAL A 487 -25.00 -7.06 -15.43
N TYR A 488 -24.46 -7.55 -14.31
CA TYR A 488 -24.81 -7.04 -12.98
C TYR A 488 -24.40 -5.58 -12.79
N THR A 489 -23.16 -5.22 -13.15
CA THR A 489 -22.65 -3.85 -12.96
C THR A 489 -23.40 -2.83 -13.81
N TRP A 490 -23.75 -3.17 -15.07
CA TRP A 490 -24.53 -2.27 -15.93
C TRP A 490 -25.96 -2.09 -15.41
N HIS A 491 -26.58 -3.17 -14.91
CA HIS A 491 -27.89 -3.10 -14.26
C HIS A 491 -27.84 -2.28 -12.95
N ALA A 492 -26.78 -2.44 -12.15
CA ALA A 492 -26.57 -1.71 -10.90
C ALA A 492 -26.34 -0.21 -11.11
N TYR A 493 -25.57 0.16 -12.15
CA TYR A 493 -25.36 1.57 -12.49
C TYR A 493 -26.66 2.26 -12.92
N LYS A 494 -27.50 1.60 -13.74
CA LYS A 494 -28.77 2.18 -14.19
C LYS A 494 -29.69 2.60 -13.04
N ASP A 495 -29.66 1.85 -11.94
CA ASP A 495 -30.50 2.04 -10.76
C ASP A 495 -29.83 2.88 -9.67
N HIS A 496 -28.56 3.28 -9.86
CA HIS A 496 -27.72 3.93 -8.85
C HIS A 496 -27.79 3.22 -7.50
N THR A 497 -27.46 1.94 -7.50
CA THR A 497 -27.55 1.14 -6.28
C THR A 497 -26.59 1.67 -5.22
N ALA A 498 -27.11 2.05 -4.06
CA ALA A 498 -26.30 2.65 -3.00
C ALA A 498 -25.19 1.71 -2.50
N SER A 499 -25.49 0.42 -2.35
CA SER A 499 -24.53 -0.63 -2.01
C SER A 499 -23.43 -0.82 -3.05
N GLY A 500 -23.65 -0.37 -4.30
CA GLY A 500 -22.66 -0.36 -5.39
C GLY A 500 -21.32 0.25 -4.98
N ARG A 501 -21.34 1.25 -4.10
CA ARG A 501 -20.14 1.89 -3.53
C ARG A 501 -19.15 0.88 -2.95
N TRP A 502 -19.63 -0.06 -2.12
CA TRP A 502 -18.80 -1.09 -1.50
C TRP A 502 -18.19 -2.03 -2.54
N PHE A 503 -19.00 -2.47 -3.51
CA PHE A 503 -18.53 -3.34 -4.60
C PHE A 503 -17.48 -2.66 -5.46
N ILE A 504 -17.66 -1.39 -5.80
CA ILE A 504 -16.72 -0.60 -6.60
C ILE A 504 -15.41 -0.41 -5.85
N TRP A 505 -15.46 0.03 -4.59
CA TRP A 505 -14.27 0.29 -3.78
C TRP A 505 -13.43 -0.98 -3.59
N MET A 506 -14.06 -2.09 -3.18
CA MET A 506 -13.36 -3.37 -3.01
C MET A 506 -12.79 -3.88 -4.35
N ASN A 507 -13.57 -3.81 -5.44
CA ASN A 507 -13.13 -4.33 -6.72
C ASN A 507 -11.96 -3.52 -7.28
N TYR A 508 -12.00 -2.18 -7.22
CA TYR A 508 -10.86 -1.36 -7.63
C TYR A 508 -9.60 -1.69 -6.84
N GLY A 509 -9.70 -1.86 -5.52
CA GLY A 509 -8.55 -2.24 -4.68
C GLY A 509 -7.98 -3.62 -5.02
N VAL A 510 -8.84 -4.63 -5.18
CA VAL A 510 -8.41 -5.99 -5.54
C VAL A 510 -7.87 -6.06 -6.96
N HIS A 511 -8.49 -5.37 -7.92
CA HIS A 511 -8.05 -5.33 -9.32
C HIS A 511 -6.73 -4.56 -9.48
N ALA A 512 -6.51 -3.49 -8.71
CA ALA A 512 -5.22 -2.79 -8.67
C ALA A 512 -4.07 -3.76 -8.31
N LEU A 513 -4.27 -4.59 -7.29
CA LEU A 513 -3.26 -5.58 -6.88
C LEU A 513 -3.14 -6.74 -7.88
N MET A 514 -4.27 -7.28 -8.35
CA MET A 514 -4.29 -8.42 -9.28
C MET A 514 -3.63 -8.08 -10.62
N TYR A 515 -3.98 -6.96 -11.25
CA TYR A 515 -3.41 -6.57 -12.54
C TYR A 515 -1.95 -6.16 -12.42
N SER A 516 -1.56 -5.51 -11.31
CA SER A 516 -0.13 -5.25 -11.02
C SER A 516 0.66 -6.55 -10.91
N TYR A 517 0.12 -7.56 -10.23
CA TYR A 517 0.71 -8.90 -10.17
C TYR A 517 0.85 -9.54 -11.57
N TYR A 518 -0.18 -9.47 -12.41
CA TYR A 518 -0.12 -10.04 -13.77
C TYR A 518 0.79 -9.28 -14.72
N ALA A 519 0.90 -7.95 -14.59
CA ALA A 519 1.86 -7.15 -15.34
C ALA A 519 3.29 -7.60 -15.03
N LEU A 520 3.64 -7.70 -13.74
CA LEU A 520 4.96 -8.17 -13.30
C LEU A 520 5.25 -9.61 -13.74
N ARG A 521 4.25 -10.49 -13.73
CA ARG A 521 4.40 -11.87 -14.26
C ARG A 521 4.62 -11.91 -15.77
N SER A 522 4.09 -10.94 -16.52
CA SER A 522 4.26 -10.86 -17.98
C SER A 522 5.71 -10.51 -18.37
N LEU A 523 6.44 -9.79 -17.50
CA LEU A 523 7.88 -9.54 -17.60
C LEU A 523 8.76 -10.75 -17.18
N LYS A 524 8.14 -11.91 -16.89
CA LYS A 524 8.82 -13.15 -16.45
C LYS A 524 9.54 -13.02 -15.10
N PHE A 525 9.20 -12.02 -14.29
CA PHE A 525 9.66 -11.95 -12.89
C PHE A 525 9.09 -13.11 -12.05
N ARG A 526 9.95 -13.69 -11.20
CA ARG A 526 9.56 -14.74 -10.25
C ARG A 526 9.04 -14.09 -8.97
N LEU A 527 7.72 -13.91 -8.89
CA LEU A 527 7.07 -13.35 -7.70
C LEU A 527 6.94 -14.41 -6.57
N PRO A 528 7.09 -14.01 -5.31
CA PRO A 528 6.90 -14.88 -4.16
C PRO A 528 5.48 -15.43 -4.09
N LYS A 529 5.33 -16.68 -3.62
CA LYS A 529 4.02 -17.35 -3.50
C LYS A 529 3.06 -16.60 -2.58
N GLN A 530 3.58 -15.86 -1.62
CA GLN A 530 2.85 -15.03 -0.67
C GLN A 530 2.01 -13.96 -1.37
N LEU A 531 2.53 -13.32 -2.43
CA LEU A 531 1.77 -12.32 -3.18
C LEU A 531 0.61 -12.95 -3.95
N ALA A 532 0.83 -14.13 -4.55
CA ALA A 532 -0.24 -14.88 -5.19
C ALA A 532 -1.32 -15.30 -4.19
N MET A 533 -0.91 -15.75 -2.99
CA MET A 533 -1.84 -16.08 -1.90
C MET A 533 -2.62 -14.85 -1.45
N LEU A 534 -1.96 -13.70 -1.24
CA LEU A 534 -2.61 -12.45 -0.86
C LEU A 534 -3.69 -12.03 -1.85
N VAL A 535 -3.38 -12.04 -3.16
CA VAL A 535 -4.37 -11.72 -4.21
C VAL A 535 -5.57 -12.65 -4.11
N THR A 536 -5.36 -13.96 -3.96
CA THR A 536 -6.46 -14.92 -3.83
C THR A 536 -7.26 -14.76 -2.53
N THR A 537 -6.61 -14.40 -1.41
CA THR A 537 -7.26 -14.16 -0.12
C THR A 537 -8.14 -12.91 -0.19
N LEU A 538 -7.64 -11.83 -0.78
CA LEU A 538 -8.42 -10.61 -0.99
C LEU A 538 -9.59 -10.85 -1.95
N GLN A 539 -9.39 -11.68 -2.98
CA GLN A 539 -10.46 -12.07 -3.91
C GLN A 539 -11.55 -12.92 -3.25
N LEU A 540 -11.22 -13.72 -2.25
CA LEU A 540 -12.21 -14.46 -1.45
C LEU A 540 -12.90 -13.53 -0.45
N ALA A 541 -12.16 -12.62 0.18
CA ALA A 541 -12.70 -11.65 1.12
C ALA A 541 -13.75 -10.72 0.47
N GLN A 542 -13.50 -10.21 -0.74
CA GLN A 542 -14.49 -9.40 -1.48
C GLN A 542 -15.80 -10.17 -1.74
N MET A 543 -15.73 -11.48 -1.94
CA MET A 543 -16.89 -12.33 -2.20
C MET A 543 -17.74 -12.47 -0.93
N VAL A 544 -17.10 -12.74 0.21
CA VAL A 544 -17.77 -12.81 1.52
C VAL A 544 -18.39 -11.47 1.89
N MET A 545 -17.62 -10.38 1.76
CA MET A 545 -18.11 -9.03 2.03
C MET A 545 -19.29 -8.65 1.14
N GLY A 546 -19.27 -9.05 -0.14
CA GLY A 546 -20.38 -8.81 -1.06
C GLY A 546 -21.68 -9.48 -0.61
N VAL A 547 -21.61 -10.72 -0.13
CA VAL A 547 -22.77 -11.43 0.45
C VAL A 547 -23.28 -10.72 1.70
N LEU A 548 -22.38 -10.32 2.61
CA LEU A 548 -22.75 -9.64 3.86
C LEU A 548 -23.48 -8.32 3.58
N ILE A 549 -22.94 -7.48 2.68
CA ILE A 549 -23.59 -6.21 2.29
C ILE A 549 -24.96 -6.47 1.65
N GLY A 550 -25.07 -7.47 0.77
CA GLY A 550 -26.35 -7.85 0.17
C GLY A 550 -27.40 -8.28 1.21
N LEU A 551 -27.01 -9.08 2.20
CA LEU A 551 -27.87 -9.49 3.31
C LEU A 551 -28.28 -8.31 4.20
N THR A 552 -27.37 -7.38 4.50
CA THR A 552 -27.73 -6.18 5.28
C THR A 552 -28.71 -5.29 4.53
N VAL A 553 -28.51 -5.09 3.22
CA VAL A 553 -29.47 -4.32 2.41
C VAL A 553 -30.84 -5.00 2.39
N TYR A 554 -30.88 -6.33 2.23
CA TYR A 554 -32.12 -7.09 2.30
C TYR A 554 -32.82 -6.89 3.66
N TYR A 555 -32.08 -7.01 4.77
CA TYR A 555 -32.61 -6.81 6.11
C TYR A 555 -33.22 -5.42 6.28
N VAL A 556 -32.46 -4.36 5.98
CA VAL A 556 -32.93 -2.97 6.10
C VAL A 556 -34.18 -2.72 5.24
N LYS A 557 -34.19 -3.24 4.00
CA LYS A 557 -35.32 -3.08 3.09
C LYS A 557 -36.55 -3.89 3.51
N ALA A 558 -36.34 -5.09 4.07
CA ALA A 558 -37.41 -5.95 4.60
C ALA A 558 -38.03 -5.38 5.88
N SER A 559 -37.26 -4.64 6.69
CA SER A 559 -37.75 -3.88 7.84
C SER A 559 -38.61 -2.67 7.48
N GLY A 560 -38.80 -2.38 6.19
CA GLY A 560 -39.61 -1.26 5.71
C GLY A 560 -38.87 0.08 5.67
N GLU A 561 -37.57 0.09 5.91
CA GLU A 561 -36.76 1.30 5.86
C GLU A 561 -36.32 1.64 4.42
N TYR A 562 -36.04 2.93 4.19
CA TYR A 562 -35.59 3.39 2.88
C TYR A 562 -34.18 2.87 2.54
N CYS A 563 -34.07 2.20 1.39
CA CYS A 563 -32.82 1.85 0.76
C CYS A 563 -32.97 1.95 -0.76
N GLN A 564 -32.07 2.71 -1.39
CA GLN A 564 -32.16 3.07 -2.82
C GLN A 564 -32.13 1.84 -3.75
N GLN A 565 -31.47 0.75 -3.36
CA GLN A 565 -31.38 -0.47 -4.19
C GLN A 565 -32.76 -1.09 -4.50
N THR A 566 -33.02 -1.39 -5.77
CA THR A 566 -34.28 -1.99 -6.24
C THR A 566 -34.37 -3.48 -5.87
N TRP A 567 -35.59 -4.02 -5.76
CA TRP A 567 -35.80 -5.46 -5.51
C TRP A 567 -35.26 -6.33 -6.65
N ASP A 568 -35.42 -5.88 -7.90
CA ASP A 568 -34.91 -6.59 -9.08
C ASP A 568 -33.38 -6.68 -9.05
N ASN A 569 -32.70 -5.57 -8.74
CA ASN A 569 -31.25 -5.57 -8.61
C ASN A 569 -30.77 -6.46 -7.45
N LEU A 570 -31.46 -6.42 -6.32
CA LEU A 570 -31.14 -7.25 -5.16
C LEU A 570 -31.33 -8.75 -5.47
N GLY A 571 -32.39 -9.10 -6.20
CA GLY A 571 -32.62 -10.46 -6.71
C GLY A 571 -31.50 -10.92 -7.66
N LEU A 572 -31.08 -10.06 -8.60
CA LEU A 572 -29.93 -10.34 -9.48
C LEU A 572 -28.63 -10.51 -8.68
N CYS A 573 -28.41 -9.69 -7.66
CA CYS A 573 -27.26 -9.80 -6.76
C CYS A 573 -27.21 -11.18 -6.11
N PHE A 574 -28.27 -11.58 -5.40
CA PHE A 574 -28.34 -12.90 -4.77
C PHE A 574 -28.25 -14.04 -5.79
N GLY A 575 -28.83 -13.89 -6.98
CA GLY A 575 -28.71 -14.87 -8.07
C GLY A 575 -27.26 -15.09 -8.48
N VAL A 576 -26.49 -14.03 -8.74
CA VAL A 576 -25.07 -14.13 -9.07
C VAL A 576 -24.28 -14.77 -7.93
N TYR A 577 -24.44 -14.30 -6.69
CA TYR A 577 -23.74 -14.87 -5.54
C TYR A 577 -24.07 -16.36 -5.30
N PHE A 578 -25.33 -16.75 -5.49
CA PHE A 578 -25.76 -18.15 -5.39
C PHE A 578 -25.11 -19.03 -6.46
N THR A 579 -25.04 -18.57 -7.71
CA THR A 579 -24.38 -19.32 -8.78
C THR A 579 -22.89 -19.51 -8.52
N TYR A 580 -22.21 -18.50 -7.98
CA TYR A 580 -20.81 -18.60 -7.58
C TYR A 580 -20.61 -19.57 -6.41
N PHE A 581 -21.51 -19.58 -5.41
CA PHE A 581 -21.47 -20.57 -4.34
C PHE A 581 -21.56 -22.00 -4.89
N LEU A 582 -22.49 -22.28 -5.80
CA LEU A 582 -22.61 -23.60 -6.45
C LEU A 582 -21.33 -23.99 -7.21
N LEU A 583 -20.71 -23.03 -7.88
CA LEU A 583 -19.45 -23.21 -8.61
C LEU A 583 -18.28 -23.57 -7.68
N PHE A 584 -18.15 -22.86 -6.56
CA PHE A 584 -17.13 -23.17 -5.55
C PHE A 584 -17.41 -24.49 -4.83
N ALA A 585 -18.68 -24.80 -4.55
CA ALA A 585 -19.07 -26.10 -3.98
C ALA A 585 -18.74 -27.25 -4.95
N ASN A 586 -18.99 -27.08 -6.25
CA ASN A 586 -18.63 -28.06 -7.27
C ASN A 586 -17.11 -28.22 -7.40
N PHE A 587 -16.35 -27.12 -7.38
CA PHE A 587 -14.89 -27.16 -7.34
C PHE A 587 -14.39 -27.90 -6.10
N PHE A 588 -14.90 -27.57 -4.91
CA PHE A 588 -14.54 -28.21 -3.66
C PHE A 588 -14.86 -29.70 -3.67
N TYR A 589 -16.04 -30.08 -4.17
CA TYR A 589 -16.43 -31.46 -4.35
C TYR A 589 -15.44 -32.19 -5.26
N HIS A 590 -15.09 -31.64 -6.42
CA HIS A 590 -14.15 -32.29 -7.34
C HIS A 590 -12.69 -32.31 -6.87
N ALA A 591 -12.26 -31.29 -6.13
CA ALA A 591 -10.89 -31.15 -5.67
C ALA A 591 -10.60 -31.97 -4.40
N TYR A 592 -11.57 -32.05 -3.48
CA TYR A 592 -11.35 -32.59 -2.13
C TYR A 592 -12.23 -33.80 -1.79
N VAL A 593 -13.48 -33.85 -2.26
CA VAL A 593 -14.45 -34.90 -1.84
C VAL A 593 -14.47 -36.07 -2.82
N LYS A 594 -14.46 -35.78 -4.12
CA LYS A 594 -14.37 -36.75 -5.20
C LYS A 594 -12.95 -37.31 -5.16
N LYS A 595 -12.78 -38.36 -4.35
CA LYS A 595 -11.58 -39.20 -4.28
C LYS A 595 -11.08 -39.40 -5.71
N ASN A 596 -9.99 -38.73 -6.04
CA ASN A 596 -9.38 -38.88 -7.35
C ASN A 596 -8.73 -40.27 -7.33
N ASN A 597 -9.52 -41.29 -7.67
CA ASN A 597 -9.11 -42.67 -7.85
C ASN A 597 -8.19 -42.81 -9.08
N ARG A 598 -7.26 -41.87 -9.28
CA ARG A 598 -6.18 -41.98 -10.27
C ARG A 598 -5.39 -43.27 -10.05
N TYR A 599 -5.27 -43.71 -8.80
CA TYR A 599 -4.65 -44.99 -8.47
C TYR A 599 -5.50 -46.19 -8.92
N THR A 600 -6.82 -46.11 -8.77
CA THR A 600 -7.75 -47.19 -9.13
C THR A 600 -8.01 -47.27 -10.63
N GLU A 601 -8.03 -46.14 -11.36
CA GLU A 601 -8.09 -46.13 -12.83
C GLU A 601 -6.78 -46.62 -13.46
N VAL A 602 -5.62 -46.23 -12.91
CA VAL A 602 -4.33 -46.75 -13.40
C VAL A 602 -4.22 -48.24 -13.09
N LYS A 603 -4.69 -48.70 -11.92
CA LYS A 603 -4.75 -50.12 -11.57
C LYS A 603 -5.71 -50.88 -12.51
N LYS A 604 -6.91 -50.35 -12.77
CA LYS A 604 -7.88 -50.95 -13.70
C LYS A 604 -7.35 -51.02 -15.13
N LYS A 605 -6.67 -49.98 -15.63
CA LYS A 605 -5.99 -50.02 -16.94
C LYS A 605 -4.81 -51.00 -16.98
N ARG A 606 -4.09 -51.19 -15.86
CA ARG A 606 -3.02 -52.19 -15.74
C ARG A 606 -3.57 -53.63 -15.68
N GLU A 607 -4.70 -53.84 -15.01
CA GLU A 607 -5.39 -55.12 -14.90
C GLU A 607 -6.09 -55.50 -16.22
N GLU A 608 -6.68 -54.52 -16.94
CA GLU A 608 -7.23 -54.70 -18.30
C GLU A 608 -6.12 -54.99 -19.32
N ALA A 609 -4.98 -54.28 -19.25
CA ALA A 609 -3.81 -54.57 -20.08
C ALA A 609 -3.21 -55.95 -19.76
N SER A 610 -3.14 -56.34 -18.49
CA SER A 610 -2.63 -57.65 -18.08
C SER A 610 -3.56 -58.80 -18.47
N SER A 611 -4.89 -58.60 -18.50
CA SER A 611 -5.85 -59.61 -18.96
C SER A 611 -5.78 -59.82 -20.48
N GLN A 612 -5.51 -58.77 -21.25
CA GLN A 612 -5.34 -58.88 -22.70
C GLN A 612 -4.05 -59.63 -23.10
N THR A 613 -2.96 -59.49 -22.32
CA THR A 613 -1.71 -60.22 -22.61
C THR A 613 -1.80 -61.72 -22.31
N VAL A 614 -2.61 -62.12 -21.31
CA VAL A 614 -2.76 -63.54 -20.93
C VAL A 614 -3.62 -64.32 -21.94
N CYS A 615 -4.59 -63.68 -22.58
CA CYS A 615 -5.39 -64.33 -23.65
C CYS A 615 -4.65 -64.47 -24.99
N SER A 616 -3.51 -63.81 -25.19
CA SER A 616 -2.72 -63.91 -26.44
C SER A 616 -1.65 -65.01 -26.42
N HIS A 617 -1.45 -65.71 -25.30
CA HIS A 617 -0.41 -66.73 -25.14
C HIS A 617 -0.92 -68.18 -25.09
N ASN A 618 -2.23 -68.41 -25.20
CA ASN A 618 -2.85 -69.75 -25.21
C ASN A 618 -3.70 -70.01 -26.47
N GLY A 619 -3.34 -69.42 -27.62
CA GLY A 619 -3.95 -69.66 -28.93
C GLY A 619 -2.96 -70.21 -29.92
#